data_AF-A0AA37CLQ1-F1
#
_entry.id   AF-A0AA37CLQ1-F1
#
_cell.length_a   1.000
_cell.length_b   1.000
_cell.length_c   1.000
_cell.angle_alpha   90.00
_cell.angle_beta   90.00
_cell.angle_gamma   90.00
#
_symmetry.space_group_name_H-M   'P 1'
#
loop_
_entity.id
_entity.type
_entity.pdbx_description
1 polymer ?
#
loop_
_entity_poly.entity_id
_entity_poly.type
_entity_poly.pdbx_seq_one_letter_code
_entity_poly.pdbx_strand_id
1 'polypeptide(L)'
;MTQHSPWEWPGFSQIEDATPIVSRLAGALSAEGALSTEETFTYAAKIDEAEHGPMFQRLFKIIDQPNREGGPDKQLTALEIKNALGKPWLAQQLSLLITHYESEWFSNPAKWNELDPLMAPTPEQPNLNWEKEKQRIEKLSWWAALVDKYGINTDGKVWHFQPAGLIGNLLSPTTFKITIEMLKKVFTLGSVDKLQLLANELNKNLAEYKLDTPARLSHFFAQVRVEVGDDYALVESLKYRPEKLSDFSYFSSRPDEAQLYGYIPGVHPANEVEIANRAYNGVTGNSDLGNGDIESGDGWKFRGRGLKQLTGRYNYTDFNQKYPSLWPGEDINFIDNPEKLEEPKYAARSAVYFWLKNSLYEIADHGVEPSNVNSITAIINQYTSSYAERRNQFKRIWEIERIFR
;
A
#
# COMPACT_ATOMS: atom_id res chain seq x y z
N MET A 1 -14.17 2.83 -20.80
CA MET A 1 -13.32 3.06 -19.62
C MET A 1 -12.87 4.50 -19.68
N THR A 2 -13.40 5.35 -18.81
CA THR A 2 -12.92 6.73 -18.64
C THR A 2 -11.48 6.64 -18.15
N GLN A 3 -10.55 7.17 -18.95
CA GLN A 3 -9.15 7.29 -18.53
C GLN A 3 -9.11 8.31 -17.39
N HIS A 4 -9.06 7.81 -16.15
CA HIS A 4 -8.84 8.65 -14.99
C HIS A 4 -7.36 9.05 -14.94
N SER A 5 -7.10 10.32 -14.66
CA SER A 5 -5.74 10.83 -14.53
C SER A 5 -5.09 10.24 -13.27
N PRO A 6 -3.78 9.95 -13.26
CA PRO A 6 -3.07 9.62 -12.03
C PRO A 6 -3.09 10.76 -11.00
N TRP A 7 -3.52 11.96 -11.41
CA TRP A 7 -3.72 13.13 -10.55
C TRP A 7 -5.20 13.40 -10.23
N GLU A 8 -6.09 12.48 -10.59
CA GLU A 8 -7.48 12.56 -10.20
C GLU A 8 -7.61 12.15 -8.73
N TRP A 9 -8.42 12.87 -7.96
CA TRP A 9 -8.71 12.57 -6.57
C TRP A 9 -10.17 12.12 -6.49
N PRO A 10 -10.47 10.82 -6.73
CA PRO A 10 -11.84 10.33 -6.79
C PRO A 10 -12.61 10.68 -5.52
N GLY A 11 -13.80 11.27 -5.67
CA GLY A 11 -14.64 11.71 -4.57
C GLY A 11 -14.37 13.12 -4.05
N PHE A 12 -13.25 13.76 -4.43
CA PHE A 12 -12.97 15.14 -4.07
C PHE A 12 -13.60 16.13 -5.06
N SER A 13 -14.08 17.26 -4.54
CA SER A 13 -14.55 18.38 -5.36
C SER A 13 -13.48 19.47 -5.37
N GLN A 14 -12.97 19.78 -6.55
CA GLN A 14 -12.01 20.86 -6.76
C GLN A 14 -12.75 22.16 -7.06
N ILE A 15 -12.39 23.24 -6.36
CA ILE A 15 -12.98 24.57 -6.51
C ILE A 15 -11.84 25.55 -6.72
N GLU A 16 -11.84 26.25 -7.85
CA GLU A 16 -11.00 27.43 -8.02
C GLU A 16 -11.79 28.64 -7.55
N ASP A 17 -11.24 29.37 -6.58
CA ASP A 17 -11.89 30.52 -5.98
C ASP A 17 -11.03 31.76 -6.21
N ALA A 18 -11.52 32.61 -7.11
CA ALA A 18 -10.92 33.88 -7.47
C ALA A 18 -11.67 35.09 -6.86
N THR A 19 -12.58 34.86 -5.90
CA THR A 19 -13.33 35.94 -5.27
C THR A 19 -12.38 36.90 -4.53
N PRO A 20 -12.43 38.22 -4.79
CA PRO A 20 -11.57 39.20 -4.14
C PRO A 20 -11.72 39.22 -2.62
N ILE A 21 -10.63 39.54 -1.90
CA ILE A 21 -10.64 39.53 -0.43
C ILE A 21 -11.56 40.61 0.16
N VAL A 22 -11.66 41.76 -0.51
CA VAL A 22 -12.59 42.85 -0.15
C VAL A 22 -14.05 42.38 -0.21
N SER A 23 -14.39 41.57 -1.23
CA SER A 23 -15.72 40.99 -1.36
C SER A 23 -16.00 40.03 -0.21
N ARG A 24 -15.05 39.13 0.10
CA ARG A 24 -15.17 38.20 1.23
C ARG A 24 -15.37 38.91 2.57
N LEU A 25 -14.60 39.97 2.84
CA LEU A 25 -14.73 40.74 4.08
C LEU A 25 -16.07 41.48 4.14
N ALA A 26 -16.48 42.13 3.05
CA ALA A 26 -17.77 42.82 2.99
C ALA A 26 -18.94 41.85 3.23
N GLY A 27 -18.92 40.68 2.59
CA GLY A 27 -19.92 39.62 2.80
C GLY A 27 -19.95 39.12 4.24
N ALA A 28 -18.79 38.87 4.85
CA ALA A 28 -18.70 38.44 6.25
C ALA A 28 -19.26 39.49 7.22
N LEU A 29 -18.85 40.76 7.07
CA LEU A 29 -19.35 41.87 7.90
C LEU A 29 -20.86 42.08 7.71
N SER A 30 -21.38 41.90 6.49
CA SER A 30 -22.82 41.96 6.22
C SER A 30 -23.57 40.84 6.93
N ALA A 31 -23.07 39.60 6.84
CA ALA A 31 -23.67 38.44 7.51
C ALA A 31 -23.66 38.55 9.04
N GLU A 32 -22.66 39.22 9.62
CA GLU A 32 -22.57 39.51 11.06
C GLU A 32 -23.41 40.71 11.50
N GLY A 33 -24.01 41.46 10.57
CA GLY A 33 -24.73 42.70 10.85
C GLY A 33 -23.81 43.84 11.34
N ALA A 34 -22.52 43.77 10.99
CA ALA A 34 -21.50 44.73 11.41
C ALA A 34 -21.41 45.97 10.49
N LEU A 35 -22.03 45.93 9.31
CA LEU A 35 -22.11 47.07 8.39
C LEU A 35 -23.29 47.97 8.73
N SER A 36 -23.09 49.29 8.69
CA SER A 36 -24.18 50.27 8.70
C SER A 36 -25.05 50.17 7.44
N THR A 37 -26.23 50.80 7.45
CA THR A 37 -27.13 50.84 6.29
C THR A 37 -26.46 51.48 5.06
N GLU A 38 -25.64 52.51 5.27
CA GLU A 38 -24.92 53.20 4.21
C GLU A 38 -23.79 52.34 3.63
N GLU A 39 -23.02 51.67 4.49
CA GLU A 39 -21.98 50.72 4.05
C GLU A 39 -22.57 49.52 3.33
N THR A 40 -23.70 48.98 3.80
CA THR A 40 -24.41 47.89 3.13
C THR A 40 -24.81 48.27 1.71
N PHE A 41 -25.31 49.50 1.51
CA PHE A 41 -25.63 50.01 0.18
C PHE A 41 -24.36 50.20 -0.68
N THR A 42 -23.30 50.75 -0.08
CA THR A 42 -22.03 51.05 -0.77
C THR A 42 -21.33 49.77 -1.25
N TYR A 43 -21.36 48.72 -0.44
CA TYR A 43 -20.70 47.44 -0.73
C TYR A 43 -21.65 46.38 -1.29
N ALA A 44 -22.88 46.72 -1.68
CA ALA A 44 -23.89 45.76 -2.14
C ALA A 44 -23.39 44.82 -3.25
N ALA A 45 -22.68 45.36 -4.25
CA ALA A 45 -22.11 44.54 -5.33
C ALA A 45 -21.00 43.60 -4.85
N LYS A 46 -20.24 43.99 -3.82
CA LYS A 46 -19.16 43.21 -3.22
C LYS A 46 -19.69 42.11 -2.30
N ILE A 47 -20.77 42.40 -1.59
CA ILE A 47 -21.52 41.42 -0.80
C ILE A 47 -22.10 40.35 -1.74
N ASP A 48 -22.76 40.77 -2.82
CA ASP A 48 -23.32 39.86 -3.83
C ASP A 48 -22.25 38.97 -4.49
N GLU A 49 -21.09 39.54 -4.83
CA GLU A 49 -19.93 38.80 -5.38
C GLU A 49 -19.38 37.75 -4.41
N ALA A 50 -19.44 38.01 -3.10
CA ALA A 50 -19.02 37.06 -2.08
C ALA A 50 -20.01 35.90 -1.90
N GLU A 51 -21.30 36.22 -1.78
CA GLU A 51 -22.38 35.24 -1.61
C GLU A 51 -22.49 34.29 -2.80
N HIS A 52 -22.26 34.81 -4.01
CA HIS A 52 -22.27 34.03 -5.24
C HIS A 52 -20.90 33.48 -5.65
N GLY A 53 -19.89 33.59 -4.78
CA GLY A 53 -18.57 33.03 -5.02
C GLY A 53 -18.59 31.49 -5.15
N PRO A 54 -17.68 30.89 -5.94
CA PRO A 54 -17.67 29.44 -6.20
C PRO A 54 -17.63 28.58 -4.92
N MET A 55 -16.87 29.02 -3.91
CA MET A 55 -16.74 28.34 -2.63
C MET A 55 -18.05 28.43 -1.82
N PHE A 56 -18.63 29.61 -1.67
CA PHE A 56 -19.90 29.81 -0.95
C PHE A 56 -21.05 29.05 -1.62
N GLN A 57 -21.19 29.12 -2.95
CA GLN A 57 -22.20 28.33 -3.67
C GLN A 57 -22.06 26.82 -3.41
N ARG A 58 -20.82 26.33 -3.31
CA ARG A 58 -20.58 24.91 -3.01
C ARG A 58 -20.93 24.59 -1.56
N LEU A 59 -20.60 25.46 -0.61
CA LEU A 59 -20.95 25.28 0.79
C LEU A 59 -22.47 25.33 1.00
N PHE A 60 -23.20 26.27 0.40
CA PHE A 60 -24.65 26.32 0.47
C PHE A 60 -25.31 25.02 0.00
N LYS A 61 -24.83 24.44 -1.11
CA LYS A 61 -25.31 23.13 -1.59
C LYS A 61 -25.11 21.98 -0.59
N ILE A 62 -24.18 22.12 0.36
CA ILE A 62 -23.83 21.07 1.33
C ILE A 62 -24.50 21.33 2.68
N ILE A 63 -24.52 22.57 3.18
CA ILE A 63 -24.83 22.87 4.59
C ILE A 63 -26.00 23.82 4.85
N ASP A 64 -26.56 24.48 3.82
CA ASP A 64 -27.67 25.45 3.96
C ASP A 64 -28.88 24.80 4.65
N GLN A 65 -29.39 25.46 5.70
CA GLN A 65 -30.53 24.96 6.47
C GLN A 65 -31.85 25.56 5.96
N PRO A 66 -32.96 24.83 6.09
CA PRO A 66 -34.26 25.38 5.72
C PRO A 66 -34.69 26.47 6.71
N ASN A 67 -35.16 27.60 6.17
CA ASN A 67 -35.83 28.66 6.88
C ASN A 67 -37.19 28.19 7.46
N ARG A 68 -37.89 29.09 8.16
CA ARG A 68 -39.21 28.79 8.79
C ARG A 68 -40.29 28.36 7.81
N GLU A 69 -40.12 28.63 6.52
CA GLU A 69 -41.03 28.27 5.43
C GLU A 69 -40.59 27.00 4.67
N GLY A 70 -39.48 26.38 5.08
CA GLY A 70 -38.95 25.13 4.52
C GLY A 70 -38.05 25.28 3.29
N GLY A 71 -37.73 26.51 2.87
CA GLY A 71 -36.78 26.80 1.77
C GLY A 71 -35.37 27.16 2.29
N PRO A 72 -34.33 27.16 1.45
CA PRO A 72 -32.96 27.54 1.87
C PRO A 72 -32.95 28.93 2.51
N ASP A 73 -32.32 29.07 3.67
CA ASP A 73 -32.18 30.36 4.36
C ASP A 73 -31.05 31.21 3.77
N LYS A 74 -30.18 30.59 2.95
CA LYS A 74 -29.05 31.20 2.23
C LYS A 74 -28.09 31.91 3.17
N GLN A 75 -28.03 31.49 4.43
CA GLN A 75 -27.07 31.98 5.40
C GLN A 75 -26.04 30.89 5.68
N LEU A 76 -24.81 31.32 6.00
CA LEU A 76 -23.71 30.41 6.29
C LEU A 76 -23.09 30.81 7.62
N THR A 77 -23.78 30.45 8.69
CA THR A 77 -23.37 30.81 10.05
C THR A 77 -22.38 29.81 10.63
N ALA A 78 -21.56 30.26 11.60
CA ALA A 78 -20.68 29.38 12.35
C ALA A 78 -21.44 28.23 13.04
N LEU A 79 -22.71 28.46 13.43
CA LEU A 79 -23.57 27.45 14.03
C LEU A 79 -23.98 26.36 13.03
N GLU A 80 -24.31 26.73 11.79
CA GLU A 80 -24.64 25.78 10.73
C GLU A 80 -23.45 24.92 10.34
N ILE A 81 -22.27 25.53 10.20
CA ILE A 81 -21.02 24.81 9.97
C ILE A 81 -20.78 23.80 11.10
N LYS A 82 -20.91 24.24 12.37
CA LYS A 82 -20.75 23.36 13.53
C LYS A 82 -21.76 22.20 13.53
N ASN A 83 -23.02 22.48 13.21
CA ASN A 83 -24.07 21.47 13.14
C ASN A 83 -23.86 20.49 11.97
N ALA A 84 -23.36 20.98 10.83
CA ALA A 84 -23.00 20.15 9.68
C ALA A 84 -21.84 19.22 10.00
N LEU A 85 -20.79 19.71 10.68
CA LEU A 85 -19.66 18.90 11.13
C LEU A 85 -20.07 17.83 12.16
N GLY A 86 -21.16 18.03 12.90
CA GLY A 86 -21.73 17.02 13.80
C GLY A 86 -22.43 15.86 13.10
N LYS A 87 -22.72 15.96 11.79
CA LYS A 87 -23.38 14.93 10.99
C LYS A 87 -22.35 14.21 10.12
N PRO A 88 -22.10 12.89 10.30
CA PRO A 88 -21.00 12.19 9.62
C PRO A 88 -20.97 12.35 8.10
N TRP A 89 -22.12 12.31 7.42
CA TRP A 89 -22.20 12.43 5.97
C TRP A 89 -21.90 13.85 5.45
N LEU A 90 -22.31 14.89 6.18
CA LEU A 90 -21.99 16.28 5.83
C LEU A 90 -20.52 16.60 6.14
N ALA A 91 -20.02 16.15 7.29
CA ALA A 91 -18.61 16.26 7.65
C ALA A 91 -17.72 15.59 6.58
N GLN A 92 -18.13 14.42 6.08
CA GLN A 92 -17.43 13.75 4.98
C GLN A 92 -17.46 14.60 3.70
N GLN A 93 -18.61 15.12 3.27
CA GLN A 93 -18.69 15.97 2.08
C GLN A 93 -17.84 17.24 2.19
N LEU A 94 -17.80 17.87 3.37
CA LEU A 94 -16.93 19.02 3.64
C LEU A 94 -15.44 18.65 3.59
N SER A 95 -15.06 17.48 4.12
CA SER A 95 -13.68 16.99 4.12
C SER A 95 -13.14 16.67 2.73
N LEU A 96 -14.03 16.50 1.75
CA LEU A 96 -13.71 16.19 0.35
C LEU A 96 -13.63 17.44 -0.53
N LEU A 97 -13.71 18.64 0.03
CA LEU A 97 -13.51 19.89 -0.71
C LEU A 97 -12.01 20.23 -0.80
N ILE A 98 -11.56 20.56 -2.00
CA ILE A 98 -10.22 21.10 -2.25
C ILE A 98 -10.40 22.46 -2.92
N THR A 99 -9.90 23.51 -2.30
CA THR A 99 -10.03 24.89 -2.79
C THR A 99 -8.69 25.42 -3.26
N HIS A 100 -8.63 26.02 -4.44
CA HIS A 100 -7.45 26.66 -5.00
C HIS A 100 -7.58 28.17 -4.91
N TYR A 101 -6.77 28.79 -4.04
CA TYR A 101 -6.73 30.24 -3.86
C TYR A 101 -5.38 30.69 -3.29
N GLU A 102 -5.14 32.01 -3.31
CA GLU A 102 -3.90 32.61 -2.84
C GLU A 102 -3.67 32.36 -1.34
N SER A 103 -2.50 31.83 -1.00
CA SER A 103 -2.08 31.52 0.37
C SER A 103 -1.93 32.79 1.22
N GLU A 104 -2.30 32.69 2.50
CA GLU A 104 -2.07 33.76 3.49
C GLU A 104 -0.57 34.00 3.75
N TRP A 105 0.27 33.02 3.42
CA TRP A 105 1.72 33.09 3.58
C TRP A 105 2.42 33.83 2.43
N PHE A 106 1.66 34.24 1.41
CA PHE A 106 2.12 35.07 0.31
C PHE A 106 1.76 36.54 0.57
N SER A 107 2.77 37.38 0.82
CA SER A 107 2.56 38.82 0.99
C SER A 107 2.32 39.50 -0.35
N ASN A 108 1.11 40.03 -0.53
CA ASN A 108 0.74 40.91 -1.63
C ASN A 108 0.16 42.21 -1.04
N PRO A 109 0.94 43.31 -0.94
CA PRO A 109 0.47 44.57 -0.37
C PRO A 109 -0.77 45.12 -1.08
N ALA A 110 -0.88 44.94 -2.41
CA ALA A 110 -2.02 45.42 -3.18
C ALA A 110 -3.33 44.76 -2.70
N LYS A 111 -3.31 43.44 -2.49
CA LYS A 111 -4.44 42.67 -1.96
C LYS A 111 -4.91 43.18 -0.60
N TRP A 112 -3.98 43.48 0.31
CA TRP A 112 -4.35 43.95 1.64
C TRP A 112 -4.85 45.39 1.63
N ASN A 113 -4.26 46.24 0.77
CA ASN A 113 -4.72 47.63 0.62
C ASN A 113 -6.15 47.71 0.03
N GLU A 114 -6.65 46.69 -0.67
CA GLU A 114 -8.06 46.61 -1.08
C GLU A 114 -9.04 46.65 0.11
N LEU A 115 -8.58 46.28 1.31
CA LEU A 115 -9.40 46.28 2.52
C LEU A 115 -9.42 47.63 3.24
N ASP A 116 -8.52 48.57 2.89
CA ASP A 116 -8.42 49.86 3.56
C ASP A 116 -9.77 50.60 3.68
N PRO A 117 -10.64 50.63 2.64
CA PRO A 117 -11.96 51.28 2.73
C PRO A 117 -12.95 50.62 3.71
N LEU A 118 -12.76 49.33 4.04
CA LEU A 118 -13.59 48.60 5.01
C LEU A 118 -13.00 48.65 6.42
N MET A 119 -11.69 48.86 6.54
CA MET A 119 -10.96 48.78 7.80
C MET A 119 -10.71 50.16 8.43
N ALA A 120 -10.80 51.25 7.66
CA ALA A 120 -10.60 52.61 8.12
C ALA A 120 -11.92 53.41 8.06
N PRO A 121 -12.39 54.01 9.19
CA PRO A 121 -13.64 54.77 9.23
C PRO A 121 -13.65 55.97 8.27
N THR A 122 -12.53 56.67 8.11
CA THR A 122 -12.31 57.72 7.09
C THR A 122 -10.82 57.88 6.75
N PRO A 123 -10.44 58.43 5.58
CA PRO A 123 -9.04 58.72 5.23
C PRO A 123 -8.31 59.62 6.24
N GLU A 124 -9.04 60.43 6.99
CA GLU A 124 -8.52 61.37 7.99
C GLU A 124 -8.32 60.73 9.38
N GLN A 125 -8.82 59.50 9.59
CA GLN A 125 -8.66 58.73 10.83
C GLN A 125 -8.16 57.31 10.54
N PRO A 126 -6.83 57.11 10.41
CA PRO A 126 -6.27 55.81 10.09
C PRO A 126 -6.49 54.81 11.22
N ASN A 127 -6.88 53.59 10.87
CA ASN A 127 -6.95 52.48 11.81
C ASN A 127 -5.53 51.97 12.11
N LEU A 128 -4.92 52.46 13.19
CA LEU A 128 -3.55 52.10 13.59
C LEU A 128 -3.36 50.60 13.87
N ASN A 129 -4.42 49.89 14.27
CA ASN A 129 -4.35 48.44 14.45
C ASN A 129 -4.26 47.73 13.10
N TRP A 130 -5.01 48.18 12.11
CA TRP A 130 -4.96 47.66 10.74
C TRP A 130 -3.58 47.87 10.09
N GLU A 131 -2.98 49.05 10.28
CA GLU A 131 -1.62 49.32 9.77
C GLU A 131 -0.56 48.39 10.41
N LYS A 132 -0.65 48.15 11.72
CA LYS A 132 0.22 47.17 12.39
C LYS A 132 -0.02 45.75 11.90
N GLU A 133 -1.25 45.41 11.58
CA GLU A 133 -1.62 44.09 11.07
C GLU A 133 -1.04 43.84 9.68
N LYS A 134 -1.10 44.83 8.76
CA LYS A 134 -0.43 44.76 7.45
C LYS A 134 1.08 44.49 7.60
N GLN A 135 1.75 45.18 8.53
CA GLN A 135 3.17 44.93 8.85
C GLN A 135 3.42 43.53 9.44
N ARG A 136 2.48 43.02 10.25
CA ARG A 136 2.57 41.67 10.83
C ARG A 136 2.47 40.61 9.74
N ILE A 137 1.51 40.75 8.82
CA ILE A 137 1.31 39.84 7.68
C ILE A 137 2.56 39.82 6.81
N GLU A 138 3.12 40.99 6.47
CA GLU A 138 4.35 41.09 5.68
C GLU A 138 5.52 40.33 6.33
N LYS A 139 5.70 40.47 7.66
CA LYS A 139 6.76 39.77 8.40
C LYS A 139 6.58 38.25 8.49
N LEU A 140 5.33 37.78 8.48
CA LEU A 140 5.01 36.35 8.56
C LEU A 140 5.04 35.65 7.21
N SER A 141 4.97 36.41 6.11
CA SER A 141 5.08 35.88 4.76
C SER A 141 6.48 35.29 4.51
N TRP A 142 6.52 34.00 4.20
CA TRP A 142 7.74 33.28 3.85
C TRP A 142 7.77 32.81 2.39
N TRP A 143 6.68 33.03 1.63
CA TRP A 143 6.52 32.46 0.28
C TRP A 143 7.67 32.80 -0.65
N ALA A 144 8.04 34.08 -0.71
CA ALA A 144 9.10 34.59 -1.58
C ALA A 144 10.47 33.93 -1.34
N ALA A 145 10.73 33.44 -0.11
CA ALA A 145 11.99 32.75 0.21
C ALA A 145 12.07 31.32 -0.37
N LEU A 146 10.91 30.74 -0.73
CA LEU A 146 10.76 29.37 -1.20
C LEU A 146 10.37 29.26 -2.68
N VAL A 147 10.04 30.35 -3.37
CA VAL A 147 9.81 30.35 -4.82
C VAL A 147 10.96 29.66 -5.54
N ASP A 148 10.63 28.83 -6.54
CA ASP A 148 11.54 27.97 -7.31
C ASP A 148 12.25 26.87 -6.51
N LYS A 149 11.91 26.69 -5.23
CA LYS A 149 12.33 25.56 -4.39
C LYS A 149 11.13 24.69 -4.10
N TYR A 150 11.34 23.36 -4.13
CA TYR A 150 10.33 22.39 -3.69
C TYR A 150 8.97 22.46 -4.41
N GLY A 151 8.91 23.03 -5.63
CA GLY A 151 7.67 23.16 -6.40
C GLY A 151 6.74 24.28 -5.95
N ILE A 152 7.22 25.25 -5.15
CA ILE A 152 6.45 26.45 -4.79
C ILE A 152 6.37 27.40 -5.99
N ASN A 153 5.15 27.83 -6.33
CA ASN A 153 4.90 28.72 -7.45
C ASN A 153 5.14 30.20 -7.13
N THR A 154 5.14 31.00 -8.18
CA THR A 154 5.37 32.45 -8.12
C THR A 154 4.11 33.26 -7.82
N ASP A 155 2.92 32.71 -8.05
CA ASP A 155 1.64 33.42 -7.95
C ASP A 155 0.95 33.28 -6.58
N GLY A 156 1.54 32.51 -5.65
CA GLY A 156 1.02 32.36 -4.30
C GLY A 156 -0.20 31.46 -4.19
N LYS A 157 -0.72 30.90 -5.29
CA LYS A 157 -1.98 30.14 -5.30
C LYS A 157 -1.72 28.67 -5.03
N VAL A 158 -2.40 28.08 -4.07
CA VAL A 158 -2.24 26.65 -3.76
C VAL A 158 -3.55 25.97 -3.48
N TRP A 159 -3.52 24.64 -3.59
CA TRP A 159 -4.62 23.78 -3.20
C TRP A 159 -4.62 23.63 -1.69
N HIS A 160 -5.69 24.09 -1.06
CA HIS A 160 -5.96 23.94 0.36
C HIS A 160 -6.87 22.72 0.58
N PHE A 161 -6.51 21.91 1.57
CA PHE A 161 -7.23 20.69 1.94
C PHE A 161 -7.41 20.64 3.46
N GLN A 162 -8.45 19.94 3.92
CA GLN A 162 -8.68 19.76 5.36
C GLN A 162 -7.60 18.79 5.90
N PRO A 163 -6.70 19.22 6.81
CA PRO A 163 -5.55 18.42 7.21
C PRO A 163 -5.93 17.12 7.93
N ALA A 164 -6.95 17.14 8.77
CA ALA A 164 -7.44 15.95 9.47
C ALA A 164 -8.16 14.95 8.55
N GLY A 165 -8.75 15.40 7.44
CA GLY A 165 -9.38 14.59 6.41
C GLY A 165 -8.33 13.96 5.50
N LEU A 166 -7.28 14.71 5.14
CA LEU A 166 -6.12 14.16 4.45
C LEU A 166 -5.40 13.13 5.33
N ILE A 167 -5.03 13.51 6.55
CA ILE A 167 -4.38 12.62 7.52
C ILE A 167 -5.30 11.44 7.84
N GLY A 168 -6.60 11.66 8.02
CA GLY A 168 -7.58 10.60 8.26
C GLY A 168 -7.67 9.61 7.10
N ASN A 169 -7.60 10.07 5.85
CA ASN A 169 -7.54 9.20 4.67
C ASN A 169 -6.19 8.48 4.52
N LEU A 170 -5.08 9.10 4.94
CA LEU A 170 -3.75 8.50 4.91
C LEU A 170 -3.49 7.54 6.08
N LEU A 171 -4.12 7.78 7.24
CA LEU A 171 -4.02 6.98 8.46
C LEU A 171 -5.13 5.94 8.58
N SER A 172 -6.23 6.09 7.84
CA SER A 172 -7.20 5.01 7.69
C SER A 172 -6.43 3.83 7.10
N PRO A 173 -6.26 2.72 7.85
CA PRO A 173 -5.68 1.54 7.26
C PRO A 173 -6.67 1.13 6.17
N THR A 174 -6.35 1.44 4.92
CA THR A 174 -6.79 0.64 3.80
C THR A 174 -6.34 -0.76 4.21
N THR A 175 -7.26 -1.54 4.77
CA THR A 175 -6.99 -2.90 5.20
C THR A 175 -6.93 -3.69 3.92
N PHE A 176 -5.81 -3.52 3.21
CA PHE A 176 -5.44 -4.32 2.08
C PHE A 176 -5.56 -5.76 2.57
N LYS A 177 -6.48 -6.50 1.95
CA LYS A 177 -6.71 -7.91 2.24
C LYS A 177 -6.47 -8.67 0.97
N ILE A 178 -5.66 -9.71 1.08
CA ILE A 178 -5.51 -10.71 0.03
C ILE A 178 -6.85 -11.45 -0.08
N THR A 179 -7.52 -11.34 -1.24
CA THR A 179 -8.76 -12.07 -1.50
C THR A 179 -8.49 -13.41 -2.18
N ILE A 180 -9.46 -14.33 -2.15
CA ILE A 180 -9.36 -15.58 -2.93
C ILE A 180 -9.21 -15.27 -4.42
N GLU A 181 -9.94 -14.27 -4.93
CA GLU A 181 -9.90 -13.89 -6.34
C GLU A 181 -8.48 -13.46 -6.76
N MET A 182 -7.78 -12.72 -5.90
CA MET A 182 -6.38 -12.37 -6.11
C MET A 182 -5.50 -13.63 -6.18
N LEU A 183 -5.64 -14.54 -5.22
CA LEU A 183 -4.85 -15.78 -5.20
C LEU A 183 -5.19 -16.73 -6.35
N LYS A 184 -6.43 -16.73 -6.84
CA LYS A 184 -6.84 -17.50 -8.02
C LYS A 184 -6.26 -16.96 -9.32
N LYS A 185 -5.96 -15.67 -9.38
CA LYS A 185 -5.16 -15.12 -10.48
C LYS A 185 -3.70 -15.56 -10.37
N VAL A 186 -3.14 -15.64 -9.15
CA VAL A 186 -1.76 -16.12 -8.97
C VAL A 186 -1.65 -17.62 -9.31
N PHE A 187 -2.50 -18.46 -8.73
CA PHE A 187 -2.51 -19.93 -8.83
C PHE A 187 -3.81 -20.39 -9.50
N THR A 188 -3.83 -20.51 -10.83
CA THR A 188 -5.09 -20.72 -11.55
C THR A 188 -5.66 -22.13 -11.34
N LEU A 189 -4.76 -23.11 -11.11
CA LEU A 189 -5.10 -24.50 -10.85
C LEU A 189 -5.18 -24.87 -9.35
N GLY A 190 -4.80 -23.95 -8.44
CA GLY A 190 -4.81 -24.20 -7.00
C GLY A 190 -6.21 -24.42 -6.42
N SER A 191 -6.37 -25.31 -5.45
CA SER A 191 -7.67 -25.55 -4.78
C SER A 191 -8.16 -24.31 -4.02
N VAL A 192 -9.45 -23.98 -4.18
CA VAL A 192 -10.09 -22.83 -3.50
C VAL A 192 -9.92 -22.89 -1.98
N ASP A 193 -10.11 -24.07 -1.38
CA ASP A 193 -10.02 -24.24 0.08
C ASP A 193 -8.60 -23.97 0.59
N LYS A 194 -7.59 -24.48 -0.13
CA LYS A 194 -6.17 -24.24 0.23
C LYS A 194 -5.80 -22.76 0.08
N LEU A 195 -6.25 -22.11 -1.00
CA LEU A 195 -6.01 -20.68 -1.22
C LEU A 195 -6.76 -19.82 -0.19
N GLN A 196 -7.96 -20.21 0.23
CA GLN A 196 -8.69 -19.52 1.28
C GLN A 196 -7.94 -19.61 2.62
N LEU A 197 -7.39 -20.78 2.96
CA LEU A 197 -6.57 -20.95 4.16
C LEU A 197 -5.28 -20.11 4.09
N LEU A 198 -4.64 -20.04 2.92
CA LEU A 198 -3.49 -19.17 2.68
C LEU A 198 -3.84 -17.68 2.89
N ALA A 199 -4.92 -17.21 2.26
CA ALA A 199 -5.38 -15.83 2.40
C ALA A 199 -5.69 -15.52 3.87
N ASN A 200 -6.39 -16.42 4.56
CA ASN A 200 -6.71 -16.25 5.98
C ASN A 200 -5.47 -16.15 6.84
N GLU A 201 -4.45 -16.98 6.58
CA GLU A 201 -3.22 -16.95 7.38
C GLU A 201 -2.40 -15.69 7.14
N LEU A 202 -2.22 -15.27 5.89
CA LEU A 202 -1.47 -14.05 5.57
C LEU A 202 -2.19 -12.79 6.06
N ASN A 203 -3.51 -12.70 5.88
CA ASN A 203 -4.31 -11.55 6.28
C ASN A 203 -4.34 -11.29 7.79
N LYS A 204 -3.96 -12.27 8.64
CA LYS A 204 -3.89 -12.06 10.09
C LYS A 204 -2.86 -11.00 10.46
N ASN A 205 -1.71 -10.97 9.78
CA ASN A 205 -0.53 -10.24 10.23
C ASN A 205 0.27 -9.63 9.06
N LEU A 206 -0.36 -9.17 7.97
CA LEU A 206 0.33 -8.66 6.77
C LEU A 206 1.42 -7.62 7.10
N ALA A 207 1.15 -6.69 8.03
CA ALA A 207 2.10 -5.66 8.45
C ALA A 207 3.34 -6.25 9.16
N GLU A 208 3.15 -7.22 10.05
CA GLU A 208 4.27 -7.91 10.72
C GLU A 208 5.03 -8.81 9.75
N TYR A 209 4.33 -9.43 8.80
CA TYR A 209 4.93 -10.25 7.75
C TYR A 209 5.65 -9.44 6.68
N LYS A 210 5.58 -8.09 6.73
CA LYS A 210 6.09 -7.20 5.68
C LYS A 210 5.57 -7.62 4.31
N LEU A 211 4.27 -7.88 4.24
CA LEU A 211 3.48 -8.23 3.05
C LEU A 211 2.25 -7.30 2.93
N ASP A 212 2.40 -6.08 3.41
CA ASP A 212 1.39 -5.03 3.56
C ASP A 212 1.38 -4.01 2.42
N THR A 213 2.28 -4.15 1.44
CA THR A 213 2.28 -3.31 0.24
C THR A 213 2.07 -4.15 -1.02
N PRO A 214 1.36 -3.61 -2.04
CA PRO A 214 1.19 -4.28 -3.33
C PRO A 214 2.51 -4.72 -3.97
N ALA A 215 3.58 -3.94 -3.81
CA ALA A 215 4.90 -4.24 -4.37
C ALA A 215 5.55 -5.46 -3.68
N ARG A 216 5.54 -5.48 -2.33
CA ARG A 216 6.07 -6.61 -1.54
C ARG A 216 5.32 -7.90 -1.85
N LEU A 217 4.00 -7.85 -1.94
CA LEU A 217 3.17 -9.00 -2.32
C LEU A 217 3.47 -9.49 -3.73
N SER A 218 3.64 -8.58 -4.69
CA SER A 218 3.96 -8.94 -6.06
C SER A 218 5.31 -9.64 -6.16
N HIS A 219 6.33 -9.14 -5.45
CA HIS A 219 7.64 -9.79 -5.36
C HIS A 219 7.54 -11.15 -4.68
N PHE A 220 6.85 -11.24 -3.54
CA PHE A 220 6.68 -12.48 -2.79
C PHE A 220 5.99 -13.57 -3.63
N PHE A 221 4.83 -13.25 -4.19
CA PHE A 221 4.02 -14.21 -4.95
C PHE A 221 4.61 -14.55 -6.32
N ALA A 222 5.32 -13.63 -6.98
CA ALA A 222 6.04 -13.96 -8.23
C ALA A 222 7.05 -15.09 -7.99
N GLN A 223 7.74 -15.02 -6.87
CA GLN A 223 8.73 -16.02 -6.48
C GLN A 223 8.05 -17.32 -6.06
N VAL A 224 7.05 -17.26 -5.16
CA VAL A 224 6.30 -18.45 -4.71
C VAL A 224 5.66 -19.17 -5.89
N ARG A 225 5.07 -18.45 -6.84
CA ARG A 225 4.41 -19.03 -8.01
C ARG A 225 5.33 -19.88 -8.89
N VAL A 226 6.62 -19.56 -8.92
CA VAL A 226 7.63 -20.37 -9.62
C VAL A 226 8.02 -21.60 -8.79
N GLU A 227 8.08 -21.50 -7.46
CA GLU A 227 8.44 -22.64 -6.59
C GLU A 227 7.37 -23.74 -6.53
N VAL A 228 6.10 -23.35 -6.47
CA VAL A 228 5.00 -24.31 -6.22
C VAL A 228 4.13 -24.57 -7.43
N GLY A 229 4.48 -24.02 -8.59
CA GLY A 229 3.68 -24.17 -9.79
C GLY A 229 2.30 -23.51 -9.72
N ASP A 230 1.47 -23.76 -10.72
CA ASP A 230 0.13 -23.16 -10.83
C ASP A 230 -0.94 -23.88 -10.00
N ASP A 231 -0.68 -25.15 -9.73
CA ASP A 231 -1.49 -26.07 -8.95
C ASP A 231 -1.25 -25.95 -7.44
N TYR A 232 -0.29 -25.10 -7.03
CA TYR A 232 0.03 -24.84 -5.63
C TYR A 232 0.50 -26.11 -4.91
N ALA A 233 1.47 -26.80 -5.52
CA ALA A 233 2.08 -28.01 -4.99
C ALA A 233 3.05 -27.70 -3.83
N LEU A 234 2.62 -28.00 -2.61
CA LEU A 234 3.36 -27.72 -1.36
C LEU A 234 4.40 -28.78 -1.00
N VAL A 235 4.51 -29.86 -1.78
CA VAL A 235 5.44 -30.96 -1.53
C VAL A 235 6.13 -31.26 -2.84
N GLU A 236 7.45 -31.38 -2.80
CA GLU A 236 8.16 -31.84 -3.98
C GLU A 236 7.79 -33.27 -4.35
N SER A 237 7.80 -33.56 -5.65
CA SER A 237 7.61 -34.89 -6.21
C SER A 237 8.95 -35.37 -6.75
N LEU A 238 9.43 -36.51 -6.28
CA LEU A 238 10.72 -37.09 -6.70
C LEU A 238 10.52 -38.20 -7.73
N LYS A 239 9.39 -38.18 -8.45
CA LYS A 239 9.07 -39.09 -9.55
C LYS A 239 9.86 -38.75 -10.82
N TYR A 240 11.18 -38.89 -10.73
CA TYR A 240 12.09 -38.63 -11.83
C TYR A 240 12.40 -39.89 -12.61
N ARG A 241 12.57 -39.75 -13.93
CA ARG A 241 13.18 -40.79 -14.75
C ARG A 241 14.69 -40.87 -14.49
N PRO A 242 15.34 -42.01 -14.77
CA PRO A 242 16.78 -42.17 -14.56
C PRO A 242 17.63 -41.06 -15.19
N GLU A 243 17.25 -40.57 -16.37
CA GLU A 243 17.99 -39.52 -17.06
C GLU A 243 17.95 -38.20 -16.28
N LYS A 244 16.80 -37.86 -15.68
CA LYS A 244 16.64 -36.64 -14.89
C LYS A 244 17.32 -36.75 -13.52
N LEU A 245 17.43 -37.96 -12.98
CA LEU A 245 18.18 -38.19 -11.73
C LEU A 245 19.67 -37.86 -11.87
N SER A 246 20.24 -37.93 -13.08
CA SER A 246 21.65 -37.58 -13.31
C SER A 246 21.99 -36.11 -13.00
N ASP A 247 21.00 -35.22 -12.88
CA ASP A 247 21.20 -33.84 -12.44
C ASP A 247 21.58 -33.75 -10.95
N PHE A 248 21.29 -34.80 -10.16
CA PHE A 248 21.68 -34.88 -8.77
C PHE A 248 23.10 -35.45 -8.66
N SER A 249 23.97 -34.75 -7.93
CA SER A 249 25.40 -35.12 -7.81
C SER A 249 25.63 -36.58 -7.37
N TYR A 250 24.76 -37.13 -6.52
CA TYR A 250 24.84 -38.53 -6.11
C TYR A 250 24.66 -39.51 -7.29
N PHE A 251 23.62 -39.27 -8.10
CA PHE A 251 23.18 -40.15 -9.18
C PHE A 251 23.96 -39.91 -10.49
N SER A 252 24.57 -38.73 -10.67
CA SER A 252 25.44 -38.44 -11.82
C SER A 252 26.62 -39.41 -11.93
N SER A 253 27.06 -39.96 -10.79
CA SER A 253 28.12 -40.97 -10.70
C SER A 253 27.61 -42.40 -10.47
N ARG A 254 26.29 -42.60 -10.39
CA ARG A 254 25.61 -43.87 -10.06
C ARG A 254 24.40 -44.13 -10.96
N PRO A 255 24.61 -44.30 -12.27
CA PRO A 255 23.52 -44.47 -13.23
C PRO A 255 22.71 -45.76 -13.03
N ASP A 256 23.33 -46.79 -12.45
CA ASP A 256 22.69 -48.04 -12.06
C ASP A 256 21.66 -47.83 -10.94
N GLU A 257 21.99 -47.04 -9.93
CA GLU A 257 21.02 -46.66 -8.87
C GLU A 257 19.93 -45.73 -9.41
N ALA A 258 20.26 -44.83 -10.35
CA ALA A 258 19.27 -44.01 -11.03
C ALA A 258 18.26 -44.87 -11.81
N GLN A 259 18.73 -45.94 -12.47
CA GLN A 259 17.88 -46.90 -13.15
C GLN A 259 17.02 -47.70 -12.16
N LEU A 260 17.60 -48.12 -11.04
CA LEU A 260 16.94 -48.93 -10.03
C LEU A 260 15.80 -48.19 -9.31
N TYR A 261 16.02 -46.92 -8.95
CA TYR A 261 15.05 -46.15 -8.16
C TYR A 261 14.20 -45.19 -8.99
N GLY A 262 14.63 -44.84 -10.21
CA GLY A 262 13.90 -43.93 -11.09
C GLY A 262 12.55 -44.49 -11.57
N TYR A 263 11.70 -43.61 -12.06
CA TYR A 263 10.44 -43.97 -12.69
C TYR A 263 10.68 -44.57 -14.08
N ILE A 264 10.26 -45.81 -14.29
CA ILE A 264 10.30 -46.49 -15.59
C ILE A 264 8.89 -46.94 -15.99
N PRO A 265 8.26 -46.29 -16.99
CA PRO A 265 6.92 -46.64 -17.44
C PRO A 265 6.78 -48.11 -17.80
N GLY A 266 5.77 -48.77 -17.26
CA GLY A 266 5.49 -50.19 -17.53
C GLY A 266 6.43 -51.17 -16.84
N VAL A 267 7.43 -50.69 -16.08
CA VAL A 267 8.38 -51.56 -15.35
C VAL A 267 8.22 -51.38 -13.85
N HIS A 268 8.48 -50.18 -13.31
CA HIS A 268 8.25 -49.87 -11.90
C HIS A 268 8.05 -48.37 -11.66
N PRO A 269 7.32 -47.99 -10.59
CA PRO A 269 7.24 -46.60 -10.16
C PRO A 269 8.61 -46.10 -9.65
N ALA A 270 8.76 -44.79 -9.50
CA ALA A 270 9.89 -44.23 -8.78
C ALA A 270 9.84 -44.61 -7.30
N ASN A 271 10.99 -44.96 -6.73
CA ASN A 271 11.16 -45.10 -5.29
C ASN A 271 11.63 -43.75 -4.70
N GLU A 272 10.66 -42.87 -4.45
CA GLU A 272 10.92 -41.49 -4.04
C GLU A 272 11.67 -41.39 -2.70
N VAL A 273 11.45 -42.34 -1.77
CA VAL A 273 12.16 -42.40 -0.48
C VAL A 273 13.65 -42.65 -0.72
N GLU A 274 13.98 -43.67 -1.51
CA GLU A 274 15.36 -44.03 -1.82
C GLU A 274 16.05 -42.94 -2.65
N ILE A 275 15.31 -42.29 -3.56
CA ILE A 275 15.80 -41.12 -4.31
C ILE A 275 16.14 -39.98 -3.36
N ALA A 276 15.24 -39.60 -2.46
CA ALA A 276 15.46 -38.47 -1.55
C ALA A 276 16.63 -38.72 -0.60
N ASN A 277 16.65 -39.90 0.02
CA ASN A 277 17.71 -40.29 0.96
C ASN A 277 19.08 -40.27 0.29
N ARG A 278 19.18 -40.61 -1.00
CA ARG A 278 20.43 -40.56 -1.77
C ARG A 278 20.76 -39.19 -2.30
N ALA A 279 19.82 -38.50 -2.93
CA ALA A 279 20.05 -37.18 -3.51
C ALA A 279 20.44 -36.15 -2.44
N TYR A 280 19.83 -36.24 -1.26
CA TYR A 280 19.95 -35.23 -0.20
C TYR A 280 20.74 -35.70 1.03
N ASN A 281 21.47 -36.83 0.98
CA ASN A 281 22.34 -37.20 2.11
C ASN A 281 23.48 -36.21 2.31
N GLY A 282 23.89 -36.00 3.56
CA GLY A 282 24.94 -35.02 3.91
C GLY A 282 26.38 -35.49 3.68
N VAL A 283 26.60 -36.74 3.23
CA VAL A 283 27.94 -37.32 3.05
C VAL A 283 28.42 -37.20 1.60
N THR A 284 27.58 -37.62 0.67
CA THR A 284 27.87 -37.74 -0.77
C THR A 284 26.86 -36.98 -1.64
N GLY A 285 25.79 -36.46 -1.03
CA GLY A 285 24.81 -35.58 -1.65
C GLY A 285 25.13 -34.12 -1.34
N ASN A 286 24.14 -33.39 -0.83
CA ASN A 286 24.30 -31.98 -0.47
C ASN A 286 24.55 -31.81 1.04
N SER A 287 25.80 -31.59 1.42
CA SER A 287 26.23 -31.39 2.82
C SER A 287 25.62 -30.14 3.46
N ASP A 288 25.32 -29.10 2.68
CA ASP A 288 24.80 -27.83 3.20
C ASP A 288 23.38 -27.96 3.78
N LEU A 289 22.68 -29.05 3.46
CA LEU A 289 21.35 -29.36 4.01
C LEU A 289 21.41 -29.84 5.47
N GLY A 290 22.60 -30.21 5.98
CA GLY A 290 22.78 -30.72 7.33
C GLY A 290 22.09 -32.07 7.61
N ASN A 291 21.72 -32.79 6.56
CA ASN A 291 21.14 -34.13 6.66
C ASN A 291 22.19 -35.16 7.09
N GLY A 292 21.77 -36.26 7.72
CA GLY A 292 22.60 -37.42 7.98
C GLY A 292 22.98 -38.21 6.71
N ASP A 293 23.54 -39.38 6.92
CA ASP A 293 23.80 -40.35 5.85
C ASP A 293 22.49 -40.94 5.28
N ILE A 294 22.59 -41.81 4.29
CA ILE A 294 21.42 -42.42 3.62
C ILE A 294 20.54 -43.18 4.64
N GLU A 295 21.16 -43.92 5.56
CA GLU A 295 20.49 -44.74 6.57
C GLU A 295 19.71 -43.92 7.61
N SER A 296 20.11 -42.66 7.84
CA SER A 296 19.37 -41.75 8.72
C SER A 296 17.93 -41.49 8.25
N GLY A 297 17.65 -41.65 6.95
CA GLY A 297 16.35 -41.31 6.35
C GLY A 297 16.07 -39.81 6.25
N ASP A 298 17.08 -38.96 6.53
CA ASP A 298 16.92 -37.51 6.59
C ASP A 298 16.56 -36.89 5.25
N GLY A 299 17.07 -37.44 4.15
CA GLY A 299 16.79 -36.93 2.82
C GLY A 299 15.30 -36.97 2.49
N TRP A 300 14.61 -38.06 2.81
CA TRP A 300 13.15 -38.17 2.68
C TRP A 300 12.41 -37.39 3.76
N LYS A 301 12.87 -37.47 5.01
CA LYS A 301 12.21 -36.82 6.15
C LYS A 301 12.16 -35.31 5.99
N PHE A 302 13.26 -34.69 5.59
CA PHE A 302 13.43 -33.24 5.41
C PHE A 302 13.46 -32.80 3.94
N ARG A 303 12.78 -33.54 3.06
CA ARG A 303 12.53 -33.13 1.68
C ARG A 303 11.77 -31.79 1.60
N GLY A 304 11.81 -31.16 0.43
CA GLY A 304 11.19 -29.88 0.10
C GLY A 304 9.70 -29.82 0.40
N ARG A 305 9.32 -28.84 1.25
CA ARG A 305 7.92 -28.56 1.60
C ARG A 305 7.61 -27.06 1.71
N GLY A 306 6.34 -26.73 1.55
CA GLY A 306 5.79 -25.39 1.71
C GLY A 306 6.05 -24.48 0.51
N LEU A 307 5.71 -23.19 0.66
CA LEU A 307 5.69 -22.23 -0.46
C LEU A 307 7.05 -21.84 -1.03
N LYS A 308 8.13 -22.16 -0.30
CA LYS A 308 9.51 -21.88 -0.69
C LYS A 308 10.38 -23.13 -0.74
N GLN A 309 9.76 -24.32 -0.73
CA GLN A 309 10.47 -25.60 -0.75
C GLN A 309 11.57 -25.65 0.32
N LEU A 310 11.18 -25.54 1.60
CA LEU A 310 12.12 -25.69 2.72
C LEU A 310 12.66 -27.12 2.71
N THR A 311 13.98 -27.27 2.55
CA THR A 311 14.65 -28.58 2.38
C THR A 311 15.85 -28.69 3.32
N GLY A 312 16.08 -29.87 3.90
CA GLY A 312 17.24 -30.18 4.72
C GLY A 312 17.05 -29.95 6.22
N ARG A 313 17.58 -30.86 7.03
CA ARG A 313 17.51 -30.83 8.50
C ARG A 313 17.94 -29.50 9.07
N TYR A 314 19.00 -28.89 8.52
CA TYR A 314 19.51 -27.59 8.97
C TYR A 314 18.40 -26.52 8.89
N ASN A 315 17.77 -26.38 7.73
CA ASN A 315 16.73 -25.38 7.50
C ASN A 315 15.46 -25.65 8.31
N TYR A 316 15.07 -26.92 8.46
CA TYR A 316 13.95 -27.28 9.36
C TYR A 316 14.26 -26.94 10.82
N THR A 317 15.49 -27.17 11.27
CA THR A 317 15.93 -26.87 12.65
C THR A 317 15.90 -25.38 12.91
N ASP A 318 16.44 -24.59 11.99
CA ASP A 318 16.48 -23.14 12.08
C ASP A 318 15.08 -22.52 12.06
N PHE A 319 14.19 -23.00 11.18
CA PHE A 319 12.78 -22.60 11.20
C PHE A 319 12.10 -22.98 12.52
N ASN A 320 12.29 -24.21 13.00
CA ASN A 320 11.72 -24.71 14.25
C ASN A 320 12.14 -23.87 15.46
N GLN A 321 13.42 -23.50 15.55
CA GLN A 321 13.94 -22.68 16.63
C GLN A 321 13.42 -21.25 16.58
N LYS A 322 13.27 -20.66 15.39
CA LYS A 322 12.75 -19.29 15.26
C LYS A 322 11.24 -19.19 15.44
N TYR A 323 10.51 -20.26 15.14
CA TYR A 323 9.06 -20.28 15.08
C TYR A 323 8.34 -19.62 16.28
N PRO A 324 8.69 -19.92 17.56
CA PRO A 324 7.98 -19.36 18.70
C PRO A 324 8.14 -17.84 18.84
N SER A 325 9.17 -17.25 18.23
CA SER A 325 9.39 -15.79 18.26
C SER A 325 8.50 -15.02 17.29
N LEU A 326 8.05 -15.66 16.21
CA LEU A 326 7.14 -15.07 15.22
C LEU A 326 5.68 -15.46 15.48
N TRP A 327 5.45 -16.62 16.09
CA TRP A 327 4.12 -17.13 16.43
C TRP A 327 4.07 -17.61 17.89
N PRO A 328 4.12 -16.68 18.87
CA PRO A 328 4.07 -17.05 20.27
C PRO A 328 2.74 -17.72 20.63
N GLY A 329 2.82 -18.75 21.47
CA GLY A 329 1.63 -19.50 21.95
C GLY A 329 1.26 -20.72 21.12
N GLU A 330 2.01 -21.06 20.07
CA GLU A 330 1.90 -22.34 19.39
C GLU A 330 3.11 -23.24 19.72
N ASP A 331 2.84 -24.44 20.21
CA ASP A 331 3.85 -25.45 20.51
C ASP A 331 3.83 -26.54 19.41
N ILE A 332 4.78 -26.43 18.48
CA ILE A 332 4.89 -27.31 17.31
C ILE A 332 6.36 -27.61 17.09
N ASN A 333 6.66 -28.90 16.90
CA ASN A 333 7.99 -29.36 16.55
C ASN A 333 8.03 -29.84 15.08
N PHE A 334 8.63 -29.04 14.20
CA PHE A 334 8.81 -29.34 12.77
C PHE A 334 9.94 -30.34 12.50
N ILE A 335 10.77 -30.67 13.49
CA ILE A 335 11.76 -31.76 13.37
C ILE A 335 11.09 -33.12 13.52
N ASP A 336 10.15 -33.22 14.45
CA ASP A 336 9.40 -34.44 14.70
C ASP A 336 8.22 -34.60 13.74
N ASN A 337 7.63 -33.47 13.30
CA ASN A 337 6.44 -33.41 12.44
C ASN A 337 6.69 -32.55 11.18
N PRO A 338 7.67 -32.90 10.31
CA PRO A 338 8.01 -32.10 9.14
C PRO A 338 6.85 -31.98 8.12
N GLU A 339 5.94 -32.96 8.09
CA GLU A 339 4.73 -32.95 7.26
C GLU A 339 3.76 -31.82 7.63
N LYS A 340 3.92 -31.16 8.79
CA LYS A 340 3.16 -29.94 9.10
C LYS A 340 3.35 -28.86 8.04
N LEU A 341 4.51 -28.78 7.40
CA LEU A 341 4.78 -27.82 6.33
C LEU A 341 3.99 -28.07 5.03
N GLU A 342 3.27 -29.20 4.93
CA GLU A 342 2.36 -29.51 3.83
C GLU A 342 0.99 -28.84 4.05
N GLU A 343 0.69 -28.40 5.27
CA GLU A 343 -0.54 -27.66 5.59
C GLU A 343 -0.41 -26.18 5.16
N PRO A 344 -1.44 -25.59 4.52
CA PRO A 344 -1.36 -24.21 4.00
C PRO A 344 -0.93 -23.16 5.03
N LYS A 345 -1.34 -23.34 6.30
CA LYS A 345 -0.95 -22.46 7.41
C LYS A 345 0.57 -22.44 7.60
N TYR A 346 1.18 -23.61 7.79
CA TYR A 346 2.62 -23.69 8.10
C TYR A 346 3.48 -23.51 6.84
N ALA A 347 2.97 -23.90 5.66
CA ALA A 347 3.57 -23.57 4.38
C ALA A 347 3.71 -22.05 4.14
N ALA A 348 2.68 -21.28 4.51
CA ALA A 348 2.73 -19.82 4.45
C ALA A 348 3.76 -19.26 5.44
N ARG A 349 3.73 -19.76 6.68
CA ARG A 349 4.64 -19.30 7.75
C ARG A 349 6.11 -19.59 7.46
N SER A 350 6.45 -20.75 6.89
CA SER A 350 7.85 -21.04 6.53
C SER A 350 8.37 -20.10 5.44
N ALA A 351 7.52 -19.74 4.47
CA ALA A 351 7.87 -18.75 3.46
C ALA A 351 7.96 -17.32 3.98
N VAL A 352 7.06 -16.92 4.89
CA VAL A 352 7.14 -15.63 5.60
C VAL A 352 8.41 -15.56 6.44
N TYR A 353 8.75 -16.64 7.15
CA TYR A 353 10.00 -16.73 7.90
C TYR A 353 11.22 -16.51 6.98
N PHE A 354 11.29 -17.20 5.85
CA PHE A 354 12.38 -17.00 4.89
C PHE A 354 12.43 -15.55 4.35
N TRP A 355 11.26 -14.98 4.05
CA TRP A 355 11.11 -13.60 3.59
C TRP A 355 11.64 -12.58 4.60
N LEU A 356 11.30 -12.75 5.88
CA LEU A 356 11.72 -11.88 6.97
C LEU A 356 13.20 -12.08 7.32
N LYS A 357 13.65 -13.34 7.47
CA LYS A 357 15.02 -13.68 7.86
C LYS A 357 16.05 -13.06 6.90
N ASN A 358 15.74 -13.04 5.61
CA ASN A 358 16.63 -12.52 4.58
C ASN A 358 16.32 -11.07 4.18
N SER A 359 15.47 -10.36 4.93
CA SER A 359 15.07 -8.97 4.65
C SER A 359 14.64 -8.71 3.20
N LEU A 360 13.97 -9.66 2.57
CA LEU A 360 13.61 -9.56 1.15
C LEU A 360 12.63 -8.42 0.86
N TYR A 361 11.90 -7.98 1.88
CA TYR A 361 11.03 -6.81 1.81
C TYR A 361 11.81 -5.51 1.55
N GLU A 362 13.03 -5.37 2.04
CA GLU A 362 13.86 -4.17 1.82
C GLU A 362 14.26 -4.06 0.34
N ILE A 363 14.60 -5.20 -0.27
CA ILE A 363 14.90 -5.27 -1.71
C ILE A 363 13.64 -4.95 -2.53
N ALA A 364 12.47 -5.44 -2.10
CA ALA A 364 11.19 -5.12 -2.74
C ALA A 364 10.85 -3.62 -2.62
N ASP A 365 11.24 -2.96 -1.52
CA ASP A 365 11.02 -1.54 -1.29
C ASP A 365 11.89 -0.64 -2.18
N HIS A 366 13.01 -1.15 -2.71
CA HIS A 366 13.80 -0.46 -3.74
C HIS A 366 13.09 -0.38 -5.10
N GLY A 367 11.90 -0.96 -5.23
CA GLY A 367 11.01 -0.77 -6.38
C GLY A 367 10.80 -2.04 -7.21
N VAL A 368 10.25 -1.83 -8.40
CA VAL A 368 9.63 -2.89 -9.22
C VAL A 368 10.45 -3.25 -10.45
N GLU A 369 11.69 -2.78 -10.50
CA GLU A 369 12.59 -3.04 -11.61
C GLU A 369 12.99 -4.53 -11.66
N PRO A 370 13.23 -5.08 -12.86
CA PRO A 370 13.74 -6.43 -13.07
C PRO A 370 14.96 -6.80 -12.23
N SER A 371 15.84 -5.82 -11.93
CA SER A 371 17.01 -6.00 -11.09
C SER A 371 16.66 -6.40 -9.66
N ASN A 372 15.62 -5.80 -9.06
CA ASN A 372 15.19 -6.12 -7.70
C ASN A 372 14.59 -7.53 -7.63
N VAL A 373 13.84 -7.94 -8.66
CA VAL A 373 13.34 -9.32 -8.79
C VAL A 373 14.51 -10.31 -8.86
N ASN A 374 15.57 -9.98 -9.60
CA ASN A 374 16.76 -10.81 -9.69
C ASN A 374 17.52 -10.87 -8.35
N SER A 375 17.66 -9.76 -7.63
CA SER A 375 18.31 -9.72 -6.31
C SER A 375 17.59 -10.61 -5.30
N ILE A 376 16.24 -10.59 -5.28
CA ILE A 376 15.45 -11.51 -4.46
C ILE A 376 15.63 -12.96 -4.92
N THR A 377 15.64 -13.20 -6.23
CA THR A 377 15.87 -14.54 -6.80
C THR A 377 17.23 -15.09 -6.38
N ALA A 378 18.28 -14.26 -6.39
CA ALA A 378 19.63 -14.68 -6.05
C ALA A 378 19.75 -15.16 -4.61
N ILE A 379 19.00 -14.57 -3.68
CA ILE A 379 18.95 -15.02 -2.28
C ILE A 379 18.16 -16.32 -2.14
N ILE A 380 17.06 -16.46 -2.89
CA ILE A 380 16.25 -17.69 -2.86
C ILE A 380 17.03 -18.87 -3.46
N ASN A 381 17.60 -18.69 -4.65
CA ASN A 381 18.38 -19.70 -5.34
C ASN A 381 19.29 -19.04 -6.39
N GLN A 382 20.53 -18.77 -6.01
CA GLN A 382 21.49 -18.05 -6.85
C GLN A 382 21.73 -18.71 -8.22
N TYR A 383 21.83 -20.04 -8.26
CA TYR A 383 22.24 -20.81 -9.44
C TYR A 383 21.05 -21.31 -10.28
N THR A 384 19.85 -20.82 -10.02
CA THR A 384 18.67 -21.21 -10.79
C THR A 384 18.71 -20.68 -12.23
N SER A 385 18.13 -21.42 -13.17
CA SER A 385 17.83 -20.92 -14.52
C SER A 385 16.53 -20.10 -14.59
N SER A 386 15.73 -20.07 -13.50
CA SER A 386 14.37 -19.50 -13.50
C SER A 386 14.28 -17.98 -13.29
N TYR A 387 15.39 -17.23 -13.39
CA TYR A 387 15.38 -15.77 -13.30
C TYR A 387 14.42 -15.11 -14.30
N ALA A 388 14.43 -15.56 -15.55
CA ALA A 388 13.56 -15.00 -16.59
C ALA A 388 12.07 -15.27 -16.29
N GLU A 389 11.77 -16.47 -15.81
CA GLU A 389 10.41 -16.85 -15.44
C GLU A 389 9.89 -16.01 -14.26
N ARG A 390 10.70 -15.83 -13.21
CA ARG A 390 10.34 -15.01 -12.04
C ARG A 390 10.08 -13.56 -12.41
N ARG A 391 10.89 -12.98 -13.31
CA ARG A 391 10.63 -11.65 -13.87
C ARG A 391 9.31 -11.58 -14.64
N ASN A 392 9.02 -12.59 -15.45
CA ASN A 392 7.77 -12.65 -16.20
C ASN A 392 6.56 -12.79 -15.28
N GLN A 393 6.65 -13.61 -14.22
CA GLN A 393 5.59 -13.71 -13.22
C GLN A 393 5.41 -12.40 -12.45
N PHE A 394 6.49 -11.74 -12.06
CA PHE A 394 6.39 -10.42 -11.43
C PHE A 394 5.70 -9.42 -12.33
N LYS A 395 6.14 -9.30 -13.59
CA LYS A 395 5.53 -8.42 -14.60
C LYS A 395 4.04 -8.70 -14.78
N ARG A 396 3.68 -9.98 -14.85
CA ARG A 396 2.29 -10.41 -14.96
C ARG A 396 1.46 -9.94 -13.76
N ILE A 397 1.92 -10.20 -12.54
CA ILE A 397 1.23 -9.86 -11.29
C ILE A 397 1.12 -8.34 -11.12
N TRP A 398 2.20 -7.60 -11.37
CA TRP A 398 2.33 -6.18 -11.05
C TRP A 398 1.78 -5.25 -12.16
N GLU A 399 2.19 -5.49 -13.41
CA GLU A 399 1.94 -4.55 -14.52
C GLU A 399 0.70 -4.93 -15.32
N ILE A 400 0.57 -6.21 -15.66
CA ILE A 400 -0.43 -6.71 -16.61
C ILE A 400 -1.78 -6.94 -15.91
N GLU A 401 -1.81 -7.84 -14.92
CA GLU A 401 -3.05 -8.24 -14.24
C GLU A 401 -3.35 -7.39 -13.00
N ARG A 402 -2.35 -6.65 -12.50
CA ARG A 402 -2.45 -5.73 -11.36
C ARG A 402 -3.14 -6.38 -10.16
N ILE A 403 -2.74 -7.61 -9.84
CA ILE A 403 -3.49 -8.50 -8.95
C ILE A 403 -3.70 -7.89 -7.56
N PHE A 404 -2.68 -7.22 -7.03
CA PHE A 404 -2.68 -6.65 -5.67
C PHE A 404 -2.82 -5.12 -5.66
N ARG A 405 -3.27 -4.51 -6.77
CA ARG A 405 -3.30 -3.05 -6.96
C ARG A 405 -4.72 -2.52 -7.12
#